data_AF-A0A6G2BEJ1-F1
#
_entry.id   AF-A0A6G2BEJ1-F1
#
_cell.length_a   1.000
_cell.length_b   1.000
_cell.length_c   1.000
_cell.angle_alpha   90.00
_cell.angle_beta   90.00
_cell.angle_gamma   90.00
#
_symmetry.space_group_name_H-M   'P 1'
#
loop_
_entity.id
_entity.type
_entity.pdbx_description
1 polymer ?
#
loop_
_entity_poly.entity_id
_entity_poly.type
_entity_poly.pdbx_seq_one_letter_code
_entity_poly.pdbx_strand_id
1 'polypeptide(L)'
;MTLPAAAPLRHGYSLADLDRLARAVTTSNLVWWAAGDRDDLYAAAWHGIVEHLYTADEKPSRADLRNAGLSALEYDTRDTMRHRGAIHDGRTGQRYAAYWEWAGRATPGPEATVIDRHALHQIWPRLSPRHRQILTALAATDDHTQAAAALNLAAGTYRSHLFAARRTFLALWHQGETPSRLWRNDQRAARSGDGPRGSRRLTVSQVEAYRRRCLAGEPRDALAAEAGVHVKTLNALLRGRSKPAPDTRPARTQEVAA
;
A
#
# COMPACT_ATOMS: atom_id res chain seq x y z
N MET A 1 22.19 15.61 -3.49
CA MET A 1 20.78 15.52 -3.92
C MET A 1 19.98 15.07 -2.71
N THR A 2 19.25 15.99 -2.08
CA THR A 2 18.68 15.82 -0.73
C THR A 2 17.23 15.34 -0.87
N LEU A 3 16.94 14.11 -0.44
CA LEU A 3 15.59 13.54 -0.51
C LEU A 3 14.60 14.38 0.34
N PRO A 4 13.37 14.65 -0.15
CA PRO A 4 12.38 15.42 0.61
C PRO A 4 12.02 14.66 1.89
N ALA A 5 12.02 15.36 3.03
CA ALA A 5 11.64 14.80 4.31
C ALA A 5 10.20 14.24 4.23
N ALA A 6 10.03 12.96 4.57
CA ALA A 6 8.75 12.26 4.49
C ALA A 6 7.64 13.01 5.25
N ALA A 7 6.48 13.17 4.62
CA ALA A 7 5.38 13.94 5.18
C ALA A 7 4.92 13.37 6.54
N PRO A 8 4.78 14.21 7.58
CA PRO A 8 4.31 13.76 8.88
C PRO A 8 2.81 13.45 8.85
N LEU A 9 2.45 12.31 9.43
CA LEU A 9 1.11 11.91 9.88
C LEU A 9 0.68 12.73 11.11
N ARG A 10 -0.52 12.43 11.63
CA ARG A 10 -1.09 13.08 12.82
C ARG A 10 -0.08 13.11 13.97
N HIS A 11 -0.11 14.19 14.73
CA HIS A 11 0.76 14.42 15.89
C HIS A 11 2.27 14.47 15.56
N GLY A 12 2.63 14.65 14.29
CA GLY A 12 4.02 14.81 13.84
C GLY A 12 4.80 13.52 13.71
N TYR A 13 4.13 12.36 13.73
CA TYR A 13 4.76 11.06 13.46
C TYR A 13 4.91 10.85 11.97
N SER A 14 6.01 10.27 11.50
CA SER A 14 6.11 9.84 10.09
C SER A 14 5.59 8.42 9.90
N LEU A 15 5.28 8.05 8.65
CA LEU A 15 4.95 6.67 8.29
C LEU A 15 6.09 5.69 8.65
N ALA A 16 7.33 6.16 8.53
CA ALA A 16 8.51 5.42 8.97
C ALA A 16 8.62 5.27 10.49
N ASP A 17 8.06 6.20 11.27
CA ASP A 17 7.98 6.04 12.73
C ASP A 17 7.00 4.95 13.10
N LEU A 18 5.83 4.93 12.46
CA LEU A 18 4.84 3.89 12.72
C LEU A 18 5.34 2.52 12.24
N ASP A 19 6.06 2.45 11.12
CA ASP A 19 6.60 1.19 10.60
C ASP A 19 7.65 0.62 11.54
N ARG A 20 8.56 1.49 12.02
CA ARG A 20 9.52 1.10 13.04
C ARG A 20 8.85 0.64 14.33
N LEU A 21 7.78 1.30 14.77
CA LEU A 21 7.03 0.89 15.96
C LEU A 21 6.33 -0.46 15.76
N ALA A 22 5.61 -0.67 14.65
CA ALA A 22 4.92 -1.92 14.34
C ALA A 22 5.90 -3.10 14.21
N ARG A 23 7.05 -2.88 13.55
CA ARG A 23 8.14 -3.88 13.50
C ARG A 23 8.74 -4.15 14.86
N ALA A 24 8.94 -3.12 15.70
CA ALA A 24 9.46 -3.30 17.05
C ALA A 24 8.48 -4.11 17.92
N VAL A 25 7.18 -3.86 17.82
CA VAL A 25 6.11 -4.60 18.52
C VAL A 25 6.15 -6.08 18.15
N THR A 26 6.16 -6.39 16.85
CA THR A 26 6.17 -7.77 16.35
C THR A 26 7.46 -8.52 16.63
N THR A 27 8.62 -7.85 16.56
CA THR A 27 9.93 -8.50 16.77
C THR A 27 10.23 -8.74 18.25
N SER A 28 9.66 -7.94 19.14
CA SER A 28 9.85 -8.07 20.60
C SER A 28 8.96 -9.15 21.24
N ASN A 29 7.96 -9.68 20.51
CA ASN A 29 6.95 -10.59 21.03
C ASN A 29 6.99 -11.96 20.35
N LEU A 30 8.04 -12.72 20.68
CA LEU A 30 8.25 -14.08 20.15
C LEU A 30 7.20 -15.09 20.65
N VAL A 31 6.54 -14.78 21.78
CA VAL A 31 5.56 -15.68 22.43
C VAL A 31 4.27 -15.83 21.61
N TRP A 32 3.95 -14.86 20.75
CA TRP A 32 2.68 -14.78 20.03
C TRP A 32 2.76 -15.37 18.61
N TRP A 33 3.93 -15.89 18.21
CA TRP A 33 4.14 -16.50 16.90
C TRP A 33 3.26 -17.72 16.64
N ALA A 34 2.75 -18.37 17.68
CA ALA A 34 1.80 -19.46 17.61
C ALA A 34 0.46 -19.08 16.94
N ALA A 35 0.04 -17.82 17.01
CA ALA A 35 -1.31 -17.43 16.65
C ALA A 35 -1.52 -17.05 15.17
N GLY A 36 -0.48 -16.54 14.50
CA GLY A 36 -0.55 -16.04 13.13
C GLY A 36 0.83 -15.97 12.47
N ASP A 37 0.86 -15.69 11.17
CA ASP A 37 2.12 -15.41 10.49
C ASP A 37 2.63 -14.00 10.82
N ARG A 38 3.88 -13.69 10.43
CA ARG A 38 4.53 -12.43 10.83
C ARG A 38 3.90 -11.21 10.17
N ASP A 39 3.27 -11.38 9.01
CA ASP A 39 2.66 -10.27 8.26
C ASP A 39 1.31 -9.90 8.87
N ASP A 40 0.52 -10.90 9.30
CA ASP A 40 -0.71 -10.70 10.05
C ASP A 40 -0.44 -9.99 11.39
N LEU A 41 0.58 -10.46 12.13
CA LEU A 41 1.00 -9.83 13.38
C LEU A 41 1.45 -8.38 13.17
N TYR A 42 2.13 -8.10 12.07
CA TYR A 42 2.52 -6.73 11.70
C TYR A 42 1.30 -5.88 11.36
N ALA A 43 0.36 -6.41 10.58
CA ALA A 43 -0.85 -5.71 10.16
C ALA A 43 -1.73 -5.34 11.36
N ALA A 44 -1.91 -6.26 12.32
CA ALA A 44 -2.66 -6.02 13.56
C ALA A 44 -2.00 -4.94 14.43
N ALA A 45 -0.69 -5.04 14.67
CA ALA A 45 0.05 -4.04 15.44
C ALA A 45 0.02 -2.66 14.77
N TRP A 46 0.20 -2.62 13.44
CA TRP A 46 0.11 -1.41 12.63
C TRP A 46 -1.27 -0.76 12.75
N HIS A 47 -2.35 -1.54 12.62
CA HIS A 47 -3.71 -1.02 12.75
C HIS A 47 -3.95 -0.42 14.13
N GLY A 48 -3.58 -1.12 15.21
CA GLY A 48 -3.73 -0.59 16.57
C GLY A 48 -2.97 0.71 16.80
N ILE A 49 -1.74 0.80 16.29
CA ILE A 49 -0.93 2.03 16.32
C ILE A 49 -1.62 3.17 15.58
N VAL A 50 -2.08 2.92 14.35
CA VAL A 50 -2.74 3.93 13.52
C VAL A 50 -4.06 4.36 14.14
N GLU A 51 -4.89 3.42 14.57
CA GLU A 51 -6.17 3.72 15.21
C GLU A 51 -5.99 4.57 16.46
N HIS A 52 -5.05 4.20 17.34
CA HIS A 52 -4.76 5.00 18.53
C HIS A 52 -4.21 6.39 18.18
N LEU A 53 -3.33 6.49 17.17
CA LEU A 53 -2.85 7.77 16.69
C LEU A 53 -4.00 8.67 16.20
N TYR A 54 -4.96 8.11 15.47
CA TYR A 54 -6.09 8.83 14.88
C TYR A 54 -7.29 9.00 15.81
N THR A 55 -7.28 8.37 16.98
CA THR A 55 -8.29 8.58 18.03
C THR A 55 -7.79 9.45 19.19
N ALA A 56 -6.48 9.49 19.46
CA ALA A 56 -5.91 10.31 20.52
C ALA A 56 -6.07 11.82 20.24
N ASP A 57 -6.70 12.54 21.17
CA ASP A 57 -6.92 13.99 21.05
C ASP A 57 -5.63 14.79 21.19
N GLU A 58 -4.76 14.36 22.10
CA GLU A 58 -3.41 14.89 22.30
C GLU A 58 -2.37 14.04 21.59
N LYS A 59 -1.14 14.57 21.44
CA LYS A 59 -0.05 13.82 20.83
C LYS A 59 0.30 12.61 21.70
N PRO A 60 0.02 11.37 21.26
CA PRO A 60 0.39 10.19 22.02
C PRO A 60 1.91 10.06 22.03
N SER A 61 2.47 9.56 23.12
CA SER A 61 3.88 9.23 23.18
C SER A 61 4.17 8.00 22.32
N ARG A 62 5.45 7.76 22.01
CA ARG A 62 5.86 6.53 21.32
C ARG A 62 5.53 5.28 22.15
N ALA A 63 5.55 5.40 23.47
CA ALA A 63 5.18 4.31 24.37
C ALA A 63 3.68 4.00 24.26
N ASP A 64 2.82 5.02 24.20
CA ASP A 64 1.38 4.85 24.06
C ASP A 64 1.02 4.16 22.73
N LEU A 65 1.63 4.61 21.64
CA LEU A 65 1.47 3.95 20.34
C LEU A 65 1.95 2.51 20.36
N ARG A 66 3.12 2.24 20.95
CA ARG A 66 3.63 0.87 21.09
C ARG A 66 2.67 0.00 21.89
N ASN A 67 2.14 0.51 23.00
CA ASN A 67 1.18 -0.20 23.84
C ASN A 67 -0.13 -0.45 23.12
N ALA A 68 -0.63 0.51 22.35
CA ALA A 68 -1.81 0.32 21.51
C ALA A 68 -1.60 -0.78 20.46
N GLY A 69 -0.43 -0.82 19.82
CA GLY A 69 -0.06 -1.90 18.92
C GLY A 69 0.02 -3.26 19.60
N LEU A 70 0.55 -3.31 20.83
CA LEU A 70 0.57 -4.54 21.65
C LEU A 70 -0.84 -5.01 22.00
N SER A 71 -1.72 -4.10 22.46
CA SER A 71 -3.09 -4.43 22.81
C SER A 71 -3.90 -4.92 21.62
N ALA A 72 -3.71 -4.31 20.43
CA ALA A 72 -4.38 -4.76 19.21
C ALA A 72 -3.91 -6.16 18.79
N LEU A 73 -2.59 -6.42 18.83
CA LEU A 73 -2.02 -7.74 18.57
C LEU A 73 -2.55 -8.80 19.55
N GLU A 74 -2.63 -8.45 20.83
CA GLU A 74 -3.13 -9.32 21.89
C GLU A 74 -4.62 -9.64 21.69
N TYR A 75 -5.42 -8.64 21.32
CA TYR A 75 -6.84 -8.80 21.02
C TYR A 75 -7.06 -9.70 19.80
N ASP A 76 -6.37 -9.42 18.69
CA ASP A 76 -6.46 -10.19 17.45
C ASP A 76 -6.02 -11.65 17.65
N THR A 77 -4.94 -11.85 18.41
CA THR A 77 -4.50 -13.19 18.78
C THR A 77 -5.54 -13.91 19.64
N ARG A 78 -6.09 -13.25 20.66
CA ARG A 78 -7.13 -13.84 21.51
C ARG A 78 -8.38 -14.19 20.72
N ASP A 79 -8.79 -13.33 19.81
CA ASP A 79 -9.96 -13.56 18.96
C ASP A 79 -9.71 -14.73 18.01
N THR A 80 -8.53 -14.78 17.38
CA THR A 80 -8.10 -15.91 16.54
C THR A 80 -8.06 -17.22 17.33
N MET A 81 -7.50 -17.19 18.54
CA MET A 81 -7.46 -18.34 19.44
C MET A 81 -8.85 -18.80 19.84
N ARG A 82 -9.74 -17.86 20.19
CA ARG A 82 -11.13 -18.15 20.50
C ARG A 82 -11.88 -18.74 19.31
N HIS A 83 -11.74 -18.16 18.13
CA HIS A 83 -12.38 -18.62 16.90
C HIS A 83 -11.98 -20.06 16.55
N ARG A 84 -10.71 -20.40 16.79
CA ARG A 84 -10.17 -21.74 16.56
C ARG A 84 -10.45 -22.72 17.71
N GLY A 85 -11.12 -22.28 18.78
CA GLY A 85 -11.57 -23.13 19.90
C GLY A 85 -10.54 -23.34 21.02
N ALA A 86 -9.51 -22.50 21.14
CA ALA A 86 -8.62 -22.55 22.30
C ALA A 86 -9.36 -22.10 23.57
N ILE A 87 -9.38 -22.96 24.58
CA ILE A 87 -9.91 -22.64 25.91
C ILE A 87 -8.77 -22.11 26.78
N HIS A 88 -9.05 -21.06 27.55
CA HIS A 88 -8.08 -20.33 28.39
C HIS A 88 -7.45 -21.20 29.51
N ASP A 89 -7.96 -22.40 29.76
CA ASP A 89 -7.62 -23.26 30.89
C ASP A 89 -6.35 -24.11 30.70
N GLY A 90 -5.63 -23.93 29.60
CA GLY A 90 -4.36 -24.61 29.31
C GLY A 90 -4.51 -26.09 28.94
N ARG A 91 -5.68 -26.71 29.10
CA ARG A 91 -5.92 -28.14 28.82
C ARG A 91 -6.04 -28.43 27.34
N THR A 92 -6.51 -27.45 26.58
CA THR A 92 -6.67 -27.58 25.12
C THR A 92 -5.43 -27.12 24.36
N GLY A 93 -4.55 -26.31 24.99
CA GLY A 93 -3.45 -25.59 24.35
C GLY A 93 -2.48 -26.46 23.55
N GLN A 94 -2.06 -27.63 24.05
CA GLN A 94 -1.09 -28.48 23.34
C GLN A 94 -1.67 -29.19 22.11
N ARG A 95 -2.89 -29.74 22.18
CA ARG A 95 -3.53 -30.40 21.02
C ARG A 95 -4.06 -29.37 20.01
N TYR A 96 -4.53 -28.23 20.51
CA TYR A 96 -4.88 -27.06 19.71
C TYR A 96 -3.66 -26.51 18.96
N ALA A 97 -2.53 -26.33 19.63
CA ALA A 97 -1.26 -25.93 19.03
C ALA A 97 -0.81 -26.97 17.99
N ALA A 98 -0.84 -28.26 18.31
CA ALA A 98 -0.46 -29.30 17.34
C ALA A 98 -1.34 -29.27 16.07
N TYR A 99 -2.65 -29.04 16.19
CA TYR A 99 -3.52 -28.97 15.01
C TYR A 99 -3.35 -27.65 14.23
N TRP A 100 -3.40 -26.49 14.88
CA TRP A 100 -3.38 -25.20 14.19
C TRP A 100 -1.97 -24.65 13.92
N GLU A 101 -1.00 -24.91 14.79
CA GLU A 101 0.39 -24.49 14.58
C GLU A 101 1.18 -25.46 13.70
N TRP A 102 0.88 -26.77 13.71
CA TRP A 102 1.63 -27.76 12.91
C TRP A 102 0.87 -28.31 11.70
N ALA A 103 -0.42 -28.62 11.80
CA ALA A 103 -1.19 -29.16 10.67
C ALA A 103 -1.94 -28.09 9.85
N GLY A 104 -2.29 -26.95 10.47
CA GLY A 104 -3.11 -25.89 9.89
C GLY A 104 -2.34 -24.67 9.38
N ARG A 105 -1.04 -24.56 9.65
CA ARG A 105 -0.20 -23.57 8.96
C ARG A 105 -0.10 -23.96 7.50
N ALA A 106 -0.60 -23.08 6.62
CA ALA A 106 0.03 -22.95 5.32
C ALA A 106 1.45 -22.45 5.59
N THR A 107 2.38 -23.39 5.83
CA THR A 107 3.79 -23.09 5.88
C THR A 107 4.10 -22.39 4.56
N PRO A 108 4.66 -21.17 4.52
CA PRO A 108 5.31 -20.66 3.33
C PRO A 108 6.53 -21.55 3.12
N GLY A 109 6.30 -22.74 2.60
CA GLY A 109 7.33 -23.72 2.39
C GLY A 109 8.18 -23.30 1.21
N PRO A 110 9.35 -23.94 1.04
CA PRO A 110 10.06 -23.84 -0.22
C PRO A 110 9.14 -24.26 -1.38
N GLU A 111 8.05 -25.00 -1.13
CA GLU A 111 7.08 -25.38 -2.16
C GLU A 111 6.59 -24.18 -2.95
N ALA A 112 6.22 -23.05 -2.36
CA ALA A 112 5.75 -21.90 -3.16
C ALA A 112 6.86 -21.39 -4.11
N THR A 113 8.08 -21.23 -3.60
CA THR A 113 9.23 -20.81 -4.42
C THR A 113 9.66 -21.88 -5.44
N VAL A 114 9.55 -23.16 -5.08
CA VAL A 114 9.91 -24.32 -5.90
C VAL A 114 8.86 -24.51 -6.99
N ILE A 115 7.57 -24.37 -6.67
CA ILE A 115 6.44 -24.38 -7.60
C ILE A 115 6.61 -23.23 -8.58
N ASP A 116 6.87 -22.00 -8.11
CA ASP A 116 7.07 -20.86 -8.98
C ASP A 116 8.28 -21.04 -9.90
N ARG A 117 9.40 -21.54 -9.36
CA ARG A 117 10.62 -21.81 -10.13
C ARG A 117 10.41 -22.92 -11.16
N HIS A 118 9.69 -23.98 -10.78
CA HIS A 118 9.40 -25.12 -11.64
C HIS A 118 8.39 -24.74 -12.73
N ALA A 119 7.31 -24.04 -12.37
CA ALA A 119 6.34 -23.49 -13.31
C ALA A 119 7.01 -22.53 -14.28
N LEU A 120 7.89 -21.64 -13.81
CA LEU A 120 8.69 -20.79 -14.69
C LEU A 120 9.57 -21.61 -15.64
N HIS A 121 10.24 -22.66 -15.15
CA HIS A 121 11.05 -23.54 -15.99
C HIS A 121 10.24 -24.26 -17.07
N GLN A 122 8.99 -24.64 -16.79
CA GLN A 122 8.08 -25.26 -17.74
C GLN A 122 7.46 -24.27 -18.73
N ILE A 123 7.09 -23.08 -18.27
CA ILE A 123 6.39 -22.06 -19.07
C ILE A 123 7.37 -21.31 -19.97
N TRP A 124 8.56 -20.96 -19.45
CA TRP A 124 9.54 -20.15 -20.17
C TRP A 124 9.89 -20.66 -21.57
N PRO A 125 10.22 -21.95 -21.81
CA PRO A 125 10.51 -22.45 -23.15
C PRO A 125 9.29 -22.46 -24.09
N ARG A 126 8.06 -22.42 -23.54
CA ARG A 126 6.81 -22.41 -24.31
C ARG A 126 6.36 -21.01 -24.72
N LEU A 127 6.95 -19.97 -24.13
CA LEU A 127 6.76 -18.60 -24.58
C LEU A 127 7.51 -18.36 -25.88
N SER A 128 6.93 -17.53 -26.75
CA SER A 128 7.64 -17.08 -27.95
C SER A 128 8.95 -16.37 -27.58
N PRO A 129 10.00 -16.45 -28.43
CA PRO A 129 11.26 -15.73 -28.19
C PRO A 129 11.04 -14.23 -27.91
N ARG A 130 10.07 -13.62 -28.61
CA ARG A 130 9.72 -12.22 -28.43
C ARG A 130 9.09 -11.93 -27.07
N HIS A 131 8.19 -12.79 -26.57
CA HIS A 131 7.61 -12.61 -25.24
C HIS A 131 8.66 -12.74 -24.13
N ARG A 132 9.58 -13.71 -24.27
CA ARG A 132 10.72 -13.84 -23.35
C ARG A 132 11.56 -12.57 -23.30
N GLN A 133 11.95 -12.02 -24.45
CA GLN A 133 12.73 -10.78 -24.53
C GLN A 133 12.03 -9.60 -23.80
N ILE A 134 10.73 -9.45 -24.01
CA ILE A 134 9.94 -8.36 -23.39
C ILE A 134 9.89 -8.49 -21.87
N LEU A 135 9.64 -9.71 -21.37
CA LEU A 135 9.58 -9.99 -19.92
C LEU A 135 10.96 -9.87 -19.27
N THR A 136 12.02 -10.37 -19.92
CA THR A 136 13.40 -10.23 -19.44
C THR A 136 13.83 -8.77 -19.39
N ALA A 137 13.50 -7.96 -20.40
CA ALA A 137 13.81 -6.53 -20.41
C ALA A 137 13.11 -5.78 -19.26
N LEU A 138 11.86 -6.16 -18.95
CA LEU A 138 11.15 -5.60 -17.80
C LEU A 138 11.83 -6.00 -16.49
N ALA A 139 12.16 -7.28 -16.32
CA ALA A 139 12.79 -7.79 -15.11
C ALA A 139 14.16 -7.16 -14.84
N ALA A 140 14.92 -6.84 -15.90
CA ALA A 140 16.24 -6.23 -15.78
C ALA A 140 16.21 -4.74 -15.43
N THR A 141 15.19 -4.00 -15.88
CA THR A 141 15.14 -2.54 -15.77
C THR A 141 14.17 -2.04 -14.70
N ASP A 142 13.17 -2.85 -14.35
CA ASP A 142 12.04 -2.49 -13.48
C ASP A 142 11.29 -1.21 -13.95
N ASP A 143 11.48 -0.83 -15.22
CA ASP A 143 10.86 0.36 -15.82
C ASP A 143 10.49 0.11 -17.29
N HIS A 144 9.24 0.42 -17.64
CA HIS A 144 8.70 0.13 -18.97
C HIS A 144 9.34 0.99 -20.07
N THR A 145 9.75 2.21 -19.77
CA THR A 145 10.38 3.10 -20.75
C THR A 145 11.82 2.66 -21.02
N GLN A 146 12.55 2.28 -19.98
CA GLN A 146 13.89 1.73 -20.12
C GLN A 146 13.88 0.36 -20.79
N ALA A 147 12.92 -0.51 -20.45
CA ALA A 147 12.74 -1.80 -21.13
C ALA A 147 12.41 -1.64 -22.62
N ALA A 148 11.57 -0.67 -22.97
CA ALA A 148 11.25 -0.36 -24.37
C ALA A 148 12.49 0.13 -25.12
N ALA A 149 13.27 1.04 -24.50
CA ALA A 149 14.51 1.56 -25.08
C ALA A 149 15.56 0.46 -25.28
N ALA A 150 15.74 -0.44 -24.29
CA ALA A 150 16.66 -1.56 -24.38
C ALA A 150 16.34 -2.53 -25.54
N LEU A 151 15.08 -2.57 -25.97
CA LEU A 151 14.61 -3.40 -27.09
C LEU A 151 14.41 -2.62 -28.39
N ASN A 152 14.82 -1.34 -28.45
CA ASN A 152 14.59 -0.43 -29.57
C ASN A 152 13.12 -0.38 -30.03
N LEU A 153 12.20 -0.34 -29.07
CA LEU A 153 10.77 -0.30 -29.30
C LEU A 153 10.16 1.04 -28.89
N ALA A 154 9.16 1.48 -29.65
CA ALA A 154 8.27 2.54 -29.18
C ALA A 154 7.51 2.07 -27.92
N ALA A 155 7.29 2.99 -26.97
CA ALA A 155 6.65 2.66 -25.68
C ALA A 155 5.25 2.05 -25.83
N GLY A 156 4.46 2.51 -26.82
CA GLY A 156 3.15 1.93 -27.13
C GLY A 156 3.24 0.48 -27.61
N THR A 157 4.15 0.23 -28.55
CA THR A 157 4.43 -1.12 -29.09
C THR A 157 4.92 -2.07 -28.00
N TYR A 158 5.82 -1.60 -27.13
CA TYR A 158 6.30 -2.36 -25.98
C TYR A 158 5.15 -2.75 -25.04
N ARG A 159 4.27 -1.81 -24.68
CA ARG A 159 3.10 -2.09 -23.83
C ARG A 159 2.16 -3.13 -24.43
N SER A 160 1.89 -3.05 -25.73
CA SER A 160 1.06 -4.04 -26.43
C SER A 160 1.70 -5.43 -26.39
N HIS A 161 3.01 -5.52 -26.63
CA HIS A 161 3.73 -6.79 -26.53
C HIS A 161 3.80 -7.33 -25.10
N LEU A 162 3.98 -6.47 -24.10
CA LEU A 162 3.98 -6.87 -22.69
C LEU A 162 2.62 -7.41 -22.27
N PHE A 163 1.53 -6.77 -22.70
CA PHE A 163 0.18 -7.25 -22.44
C PHE A 163 -0.06 -8.64 -23.05
N ALA A 164 0.32 -8.83 -24.32
CA ALA A 164 0.24 -10.13 -24.99
C ALA A 164 1.09 -11.20 -24.28
N ALA A 165 2.33 -10.87 -23.92
CA ALA A 165 3.22 -11.76 -23.19
C ALA A 165 2.65 -12.18 -21.83
N ARG A 166 2.13 -11.24 -21.04
CA ARG A 166 1.47 -11.51 -19.74
C ARG A 166 0.23 -12.40 -19.90
N ARG A 167 -0.58 -12.17 -20.94
CA ARG A 167 -1.76 -13.00 -21.23
C ARG A 167 -1.36 -14.43 -21.58
N THR A 168 -0.36 -14.60 -22.43
CA THR A 168 0.14 -15.94 -22.80
C THR A 168 0.76 -16.65 -21.59
N PHE A 169 1.56 -15.95 -20.78
CA PHE A 169 2.13 -16.50 -19.56
C PHE A 169 1.03 -16.99 -18.61
N LEU A 170 0.02 -16.17 -18.34
CA LEU A 170 -1.08 -16.52 -17.45
C LEU A 170 -1.90 -17.71 -17.97
N ALA A 171 -2.14 -17.79 -19.27
CA ALA A 171 -2.84 -18.92 -19.87
C ALA A 171 -2.05 -20.24 -19.71
N LEU A 172 -0.72 -20.18 -19.80
CA LEU A 172 0.14 -21.35 -19.57
C LEU A 172 0.23 -21.71 -18.08
N TRP A 173 0.20 -20.70 -17.21
CA TRP A 173 0.17 -20.88 -15.75
C TRP A 173 -1.08 -21.63 -15.29
N HIS A 174 -2.24 -21.30 -15.86
CA HIS A 174 -3.52 -21.95 -15.56
C HIS A 174 -3.89 -23.05 -16.55
N GLN A 175 -2.92 -23.71 -17.20
CA GLN A 175 -3.22 -24.76 -18.16
C GLN A 175 -4.00 -25.91 -17.46
N GLY A 176 -5.26 -26.12 -17.86
CA GLY A 176 -6.16 -27.09 -17.24
C GLY A 176 -7.30 -26.48 -16.43
N GLU A 177 -7.28 -25.17 -16.20
CA GLU A 177 -8.31 -24.39 -15.52
C GLU A 177 -8.80 -23.23 -16.41
N THR A 178 -9.93 -22.62 -16.07
CA THR A 178 -10.31 -21.34 -16.69
C THR A 178 -9.49 -20.24 -16.04
N PRO A 179 -8.62 -19.51 -16.78
CA PRO A 179 -7.74 -18.51 -16.19
C PRO A 179 -8.54 -17.42 -15.48
N SER A 180 -8.09 -17.02 -14.30
CA SER A 180 -8.63 -15.82 -13.64
C SER A 180 -8.35 -14.56 -14.47
N ARG A 181 -9.07 -13.46 -14.19
CA ARG A 181 -8.75 -12.16 -14.82
C ARG A 181 -7.30 -11.81 -14.55
N LEU A 182 -6.57 -11.30 -15.56
CA LEU A 182 -5.21 -10.76 -15.40
C LEU A 182 -5.13 -9.93 -14.12
N TRP A 183 -4.20 -10.28 -13.23
CA TRP A 183 -4.01 -9.59 -11.96
C TRP A 183 -3.98 -8.07 -12.19
N ARG A 184 -4.89 -7.36 -11.52
CA ARG A 184 -5.18 -5.96 -11.79
C ARG A 184 -4.01 -5.08 -11.33
N ASN A 185 -3.55 -4.23 -12.24
CA ASN A 185 -2.49 -3.22 -12.12
C ASN A 185 -1.14 -3.73 -11.60
N ASP A 186 -0.10 -3.39 -12.37
CA ASP A 186 1.30 -3.48 -12.01
C ASP A 186 1.51 -2.82 -10.63
N GLN A 187 1.46 -3.61 -9.55
CA GLN A 187 1.96 -3.18 -8.25
C GLN A 187 3.47 -3.24 -8.34
N ARG A 188 4.06 -2.20 -8.93
CA ARG A 188 5.49 -1.99 -8.78
C ARG A 188 5.75 -1.94 -7.29
N ALA A 189 6.66 -2.78 -6.79
CA ALA A 189 7.27 -2.52 -5.50
C ALA A 189 7.82 -1.10 -5.62
N ALA A 190 7.17 -0.15 -4.95
CA ALA A 190 7.60 1.24 -5.00
C ALA A 190 9.06 1.22 -4.58
N ARG A 191 9.98 1.54 -5.50
CA ARG A 191 11.28 2.08 -5.11
C ARG A 191 10.95 3.18 -4.13
N SER A 192 11.36 3.02 -2.88
CA SER A 192 11.14 3.97 -1.80
C SER A 192 11.46 5.39 -2.30
N GLY A 193 10.45 6.13 -2.74
CA GLY A 193 10.66 7.41 -3.42
C GLY A 193 9.57 7.89 -4.37
N ASP A 194 9.07 7.06 -5.29
CA ASP A 194 8.20 7.55 -6.38
C ASP A 194 6.74 7.09 -6.23
N GLY A 195 6.00 7.82 -5.40
CA GLY A 195 4.54 7.75 -5.36
C GLY A 195 3.89 8.34 -6.62
N PRO A 196 2.67 7.89 -6.98
CA PRO A 196 1.97 8.38 -8.17
C PRO A 196 1.69 9.88 -8.02
N ARG A 197 2.06 10.67 -9.05
CA ARG A 197 1.90 12.13 -9.13
C ARG A 197 0.56 12.59 -8.53
N GLY A 198 0.58 13.00 -7.28
CA GLY A 198 -0.57 13.52 -6.56
C GLY A 198 -0.92 14.86 -7.16
N SER A 199 -2.00 14.91 -7.93
CA SER A 199 -2.60 16.20 -8.31
C SER A 199 -2.91 16.97 -7.01
N ARG A 200 -2.39 18.19 -6.93
CA ARG A 200 -2.57 19.07 -5.77
C ARG A 200 -4.07 19.20 -5.50
N ARG A 201 -4.54 18.73 -4.35
CA ARG A 201 -5.94 18.84 -3.97
C ARG A 201 -6.21 20.28 -3.53
N LEU A 202 -7.11 20.96 -4.23
CA LEU A 202 -7.55 22.31 -3.87
C LEU A 202 -8.38 22.27 -2.59
N THR A 203 -8.12 23.21 -1.68
CA THR A 203 -8.84 23.33 -0.41
C THR A 203 -10.19 24.03 -0.58
N VAL A 204 -11.05 24.01 0.45
CA VAL A 204 -12.37 24.67 0.45
C VAL A 204 -12.22 26.16 0.16
N SER A 205 -11.36 26.89 0.88
CA SER A 205 -11.09 28.31 0.68
C SER A 205 -10.51 28.60 -0.69
N GLN A 206 -9.65 27.72 -1.22
CA GLN A 206 -9.13 27.88 -2.57
C GLN A 206 -10.24 27.72 -3.61
N VAL A 207 -11.09 26.70 -3.48
CA VAL A 207 -12.22 26.51 -4.38
C VAL A 207 -13.24 27.65 -4.27
N GLU A 208 -13.45 28.22 -3.08
CA GLU A 208 -14.31 29.39 -2.88
C GLU A 208 -13.70 30.68 -3.46
N ALA A 209 -12.38 30.86 -3.34
CA ALA A 209 -11.66 31.95 -3.99
C ALA A 209 -11.77 31.84 -5.52
N TYR A 210 -11.58 30.65 -6.09
CA TYR A 210 -11.76 30.42 -7.52
C TYR A 210 -13.22 30.56 -7.97
N ARG A 211 -14.19 30.21 -7.12
CA ARG A 211 -15.62 30.45 -7.40
C ARG A 211 -15.92 31.94 -7.49
N ARG A 212 -15.38 32.76 -6.59
CA ARG A 212 -15.51 34.23 -6.64
C ARG A 212 -14.87 34.82 -7.89
N ARG A 213 -13.66 34.39 -8.26
CA ARG A 213 -12.97 34.85 -9.49
C ARG A 213 -13.68 34.42 -10.77
N CYS A 214 -14.27 33.22 -10.81
CA CYS A 214 -15.12 32.80 -11.92
C CYS A 214 -16.37 33.68 -12.07
N LEU A 215 -16.98 34.13 -10.96
CA LEU A 215 -18.13 35.04 -10.98
C LEU A 215 -17.74 36.45 -11.44
N ALA A 216 -16.50 36.87 -11.20
CA ALA A 216 -15.93 38.11 -11.71
C ALA A 216 -15.55 38.05 -13.21
N GLY A 217 -15.77 36.91 -13.88
CA GLY A 217 -15.55 36.75 -15.32
C GLY A 217 -14.19 36.19 -15.73
N GLU A 218 -13.35 35.73 -14.79
CA GLU A 218 -12.07 35.12 -15.15
C GLU A 218 -12.24 33.75 -15.85
N PRO A 219 -11.44 33.47 -16.90
CA PRO A 219 -11.51 32.21 -17.62
C PRO A 219 -11.00 31.03 -16.78
N ARG A 220 -11.80 29.97 -16.72
CA ARG A 220 -11.53 28.79 -15.88
C ARG A 220 -10.23 28.05 -16.23
N ASP A 221 -9.77 28.18 -17.47
CA ASP A 221 -8.54 27.54 -17.94
C ASP A 221 -7.30 28.20 -17.34
N ALA A 222 -7.32 29.52 -17.19
CA ALA A 222 -6.26 30.27 -16.52
C ALA A 222 -6.20 29.91 -15.02
N LEU A 223 -7.37 29.84 -14.36
CA LEU A 223 -7.48 29.45 -12.96
C LEU A 223 -7.01 28.00 -12.70
N ALA A 224 -7.27 27.08 -13.64
CA ALA A 224 -6.83 25.69 -13.52
C ALA A 224 -5.31 25.56 -13.67
N ALA A 225 -4.72 26.32 -14.60
CA ALA A 225 -3.27 26.39 -14.77
C ALA A 225 -2.58 26.96 -13.52
N GLU A 226 -3.11 28.06 -12.96
CA GLU A 226 -2.63 28.66 -11.72
C GLU A 226 -2.71 27.68 -10.53
N ALA A 227 -3.82 26.95 -10.43
CA ALA A 227 -4.03 25.93 -9.42
C ALA A 227 -3.14 24.68 -9.59
N GLY A 228 -2.50 24.49 -10.74
CA GLY A 228 -1.77 23.27 -11.08
C GLY A 228 -2.67 22.03 -11.17
N VAL A 229 -3.94 22.22 -11.54
CA VAL A 229 -4.93 21.15 -11.69
C VAL A 229 -5.50 21.11 -13.10
N HIS A 230 -5.98 19.95 -13.51
CA HIS A 230 -6.68 19.84 -14.80
C HIS A 230 -8.00 20.62 -14.77
N VAL A 231 -8.35 21.31 -15.87
CA VAL A 231 -9.60 22.09 -16.01
C VAL A 231 -10.84 21.29 -15.62
N LYS A 232 -10.88 20.01 -16.00
CA LYS A 232 -11.95 19.07 -15.62
C LYS A 232 -12.08 18.89 -14.11
N THR A 233 -10.96 18.85 -13.39
CA THR A 233 -10.91 18.73 -11.92
C THR A 233 -11.44 20.00 -11.26
N LEU A 234 -11.01 21.18 -11.72
CA LEU A 234 -11.52 22.46 -11.23
C LEU A 234 -13.04 22.59 -11.47
N ASN A 235 -13.51 22.22 -12.67
CA ASN A 235 -14.95 22.22 -12.99
C ASN A 235 -15.76 21.27 -12.11
N ALA A 236 -15.23 20.08 -11.79
CA ALA A 236 -15.90 19.13 -10.92
C ALA A 236 -16.04 19.67 -9.48
N LEU A 237 -15.01 20.36 -8.97
CA LEU A 237 -15.02 21.01 -7.66
C LEU A 237 -16.00 22.20 -7.62
N LEU A 238 -15.96 23.08 -8.63
CA LEU A 238 -16.85 24.25 -8.69
C LEU A 238 -18.33 23.86 -8.76
N ARG A 239 -18.65 22.78 -9.49
CA ARG A 239 -20.01 22.22 -9.63
C ARG A 239 -20.44 21.31 -8.48
N GLY A 240 -19.59 21.11 -7.47
CA GLY A 240 -19.89 20.25 -6.31
C GLY A 240 -19.96 18.75 -6.62
N ARG A 241 -19.49 18.31 -7.81
CA ARG A 241 -19.40 16.88 -8.18
C ARG A 241 -18.21 16.18 -7.53
N SER A 242 -17.29 16.94 -6.95
CA SER A 242 -16.14 16.43 -6.21
C SER A 242 -15.94 17.26 -4.96
N LYS A 243 -15.52 16.63 -3.87
CA LYS A 243 -15.30 17.31 -2.58
C LYS A 243 -13.91 17.96 -2.56
N PRO A 244 -13.80 19.28 -2.29
CA PRO A 244 -12.51 19.92 -2.04
C PRO A 244 -11.89 19.40 -0.74
N ALA A 245 -10.57 19.57 -0.60
CA ALA A 245 -9.88 19.28 0.65
C ALA A 245 -10.28 20.33 1.72
N PRO A 246 -10.36 19.98 3.01
CA PRO A 246 -10.63 20.97 4.05
C PRO A 246 -9.50 22.01 4.15
N ASP A 247 -9.81 23.24 4.57
CA ASP A 247 -8.80 24.26 4.84
C ASP A 247 -8.00 23.94 6.09
N THR A 248 -6.69 24.12 6.03
CA THR A 248 -5.82 24.03 7.20
C THR A 248 -6.01 25.28 8.08
N ARG A 249 -6.44 25.08 9.33
CA ARG A 249 -6.70 26.15 10.32
C ARG A 249 -5.40 26.91 10.64
N PRO A 250 -5.38 28.26 10.68
CA PRO A 250 -4.18 29.00 11.10
C PRO A 250 -3.90 28.77 12.59
N ALA A 251 -2.62 28.60 12.92
CA ALA A 251 -2.15 28.37 14.29
C ALA A 251 -2.42 29.61 15.17
N ARG A 252 -3.01 29.39 16.36
CA ARG A 252 -3.21 30.44 17.37
C ARG A 252 -1.86 30.93 17.89
N THR A 253 -1.56 32.20 17.68
CA THR A 253 -0.49 32.94 18.35
C THR A 253 -0.74 32.91 19.86
N GLN A 254 0.16 32.31 20.64
CA GLN A 254 0.09 32.36 22.10
C GLN A 254 0.65 33.70 22.59
N GLU A 255 -0.21 34.47 23.28
CA GLU A 255 0.15 35.65 24.04
C GLU A 255 1.12 35.30 25.18
N VAL A 256 2.13 36.16 25.32
CA VAL A 256 3.15 36.18 26.36
C VAL A 256 2.51 36.65 27.66
N ALA A 257 2.65 35.88 28.74
CA ALA A 257 2.46 36.36 30.10
C ALA A 257 3.76 36.12 30.87
N ALA A 258 4.42 37.23 31.21
CA ALA A 258 5.50 37.33 32.19
C ALA A 258 4.92 37.51 33.60
#